data_AF-A0A7U5MMG3-F1
#
_entry.id   AF-A0A7U5MMG3-F1
#
_cell.length_a   1.000
_cell.length_b   1.000
_cell.length_c   1.000
_cell.angle_alpha   90.00
_cell.angle_beta   90.00
_cell.angle_gamma   90.00
#
_symmetry.space_group_name_H-M   'P 1'
#
loop_
_entity.id
_entity.type
_entity.pdbx_description
1 polymer ?
#
loop_
_entity_poly.entity_id
_entity_poly.type
_entity_poly.pdbx_seq_one_letter_code
_entity_poly.pdbx_strand_id
1 'polypeptide(L)'
;MTKGKTIGYVRVSTADQNTDRQLDGIKLDKVFTDHASGKDTDRPALRACLDYVRDGDELVVHSMDRLSRSTLDMLKTVEDLTSRDVRIRFVKEGLTFGDTSNPCNDLMLTIMAAVAQFERALILERQREGIAIAKGKGVYKGRVPSLSADQAQELDRRMADGESASAIAREYGVSRATVYNTRWTEADIIAVDDVYRVHGLPADENHPTVKALADDLGRSPSAVYMRMVQLDYAHQEPGVYPGAKWHWTKLDRKVADRTERTCAGWAQEVVR
;
A
#
# COMPACT_ATOMS: atom_id res chain seq x y z
N MET A 1 -16.42 -31.04 30.09
CA MET A 1 -15.47 -30.59 29.06
C MET A 1 -15.43 -31.65 27.98
N THR A 2 -15.90 -31.31 26.78
CA THR A 2 -15.86 -32.22 25.63
C THR A 2 -14.40 -32.54 25.32
N LYS A 3 -14.05 -33.82 25.20
CA LYS A 3 -12.68 -34.23 24.91
C LYS A 3 -12.33 -33.78 23.48
N GLY A 4 -11.40 -32.84 23.34
CA GLY A 4 -10.92 -32.38 22.04
C GLY A 4 -10.32 -33.53 21.21
N LYS A 5 -10.31 -33.37 19.89
CA LYS A 5 -9.84 -34.37 18.93
C LYS A 5 -8.37 -34.18 18.59
N THR A 6 -7.69 -35.26 18.25
CA THR A 6 -6.32 -35.24 17.74
C THR A 6 -6.35 -35.36 16.21
N ILE A 7 -5.99 -34.28 15.52
CA ILE A 7 -6.06 -34.15 14.06
C ILE A 7 -4.66 -34.20 13.48
N GLY A 8 -4.41 -35.06 12.50
CA GLY A 8 -3.12 -35.16 11.81
C GLY A 8 -3.09 -34.35 10.52
N TYR A 9 -1.97 -33.71 10.24
CA TYR A 9 -1.68 -33.17 8.91
C TYR A 9 -0.37 -33.76 8.36
N VAL A 10 -0.45 -34.28 7.13
CA VAL A 10 0.67 -34.93 6.43
C VAL A 10 0.90 -34.27 5.09
N ARG A 11 2.18 -34.01 4.76
CA ARG A 11 2.60 -33.56 3.44
C ARG A 11 3.47 -34.63 2.80
N VAL A 12 3.03 -35.16 1.66
CA VAL A 12 3.77 -36.15 0.90
C VAL A 12 4.28 -35.53 -0.39
N SER A 13 5.56 -35.78 -0.70
CA SER A 13 6.14 -35.39 -1.99
C SER A 13 6.18 -36.61 -2.90
N THR A 14 6.04 -36.40 -4.22
CA THR A 14 6.10 -37.47 -5.23
C THR A 14 7.40 -38.27 -5.23
N ALA A 15 8.46 -37.81 -4.54
CA ALA A 15 9.77 -38.45 -4.48
C ALA A 15 9.98 -39.34 -3.22
N ASP A 16 9.16 -39.20 -2.18
CA ASP A 16 9.28 -40.02 -0.98
C ASP A 16 8.37 -41.25 -1.12
N GLN A 17 8.94 -42.42 -1.42
CA GLN A 17 8.22 -43.70 -1.35
C GLN A 17 7.93 -44.17 0.09
N ASN A 18 8.36 -43.40 1.10
CA ASN A 18 8.29 -43.76 2.52
C ASN A 18 7.28 -42.89 3.28
N THR A 19 6.16 -42.57 2.64
CA THR A 19 5.06 -41.74 3.18
C THR A 19 4.40 -42.33 4.43
N ASP A 20 4.58 -43.63 4.64
CA ASP A 20 3.75 -44.40 5.56
C ASP A 20 4.13 -44.24 7.03
N ARG A 21 5.22 -43.53 7.37
CA ARG A 21 5.76 -43.50 8.74
C ARG A 21 5.75 -42.15 9.47
N GLN A 22 5.16 -41.10 8.87
CA GLN A 22 5.28 -39.73 9.44
C GLN A 22 4.53 -39.55 10.77
N LEU A 23 3.39 -40.19 10.97
CA LEU A 23 2.60 -40.09 12.21
C LEU A 23 2.30 -41.47 12.81
N ASP A 24 3.11 -42.47 12.47
CA ASP A 24 2.93 -43.84 12.93
C ASP A 24 2.99 -43.94 14.46
N GLY A 25 2.06 -44.69 15.04
CA GLY A 25 1.95 -44.89 16.48
C GLY A 25 1.22 -43.76 17.22
N ILE A 26 0.79 -42.70 16.54
CA ILE A 26 -0.05 -41.65 17.12
C ILE A 26 -1.51 -41.95 16.81
N LYS A 27 -2.36 -41.96 17.84
CA LYS A 27 -3.81 -42.10 17.66
C LYS A 27 -4.38 -40.78 17.14
N LEU A 28 -4.88 -40.78 15.91
CA LEU A 28 -5.46 -39.62 15.23
C LEU A 28 -6.94 -39.89 14.96
N ASP A 29 -7.80 -38.91 15.25
CA ASP A 29 -9.24 -38.97 14.98
C ASP A 29 -9.56 -38.63 13.51
N LYS A 30 -8.71 -37.81 12.87
CA LYS A 30 -8.81 -37.47 11.44
C LYS A 30 -7.44 -37.07 10.90
N VAL A 31 -7.19 -37.34 9.62
CA VAL A 31 -5.95 -36.97 8.93
C VAL A 31 -6.26 -36.20 7.65
N PHE A 32 -5.51 -35.13 7.40
CA PHE A 32 -5.51 -34.37 6.16
C PHE A 32 -4.17 -34.55 5.45
N THR A 33 -4.20 -34.85 4.16
CA THR A 33 -3.00 -35.17 3.39
C THR A 33 -2.92 -34.31 2.13
N ASP A 34 -1.82 -33.56 1.99
CA ASP A 34 -1.48 -32.85 0.75
C ASP A 34 -0.45 -33.64 -0.06
N HIS A 35 -0.72 -33.82 -1.35
CA HIS A 35 0.21 -34.38 -2.34
C HIS A 35 0.85 -33.22 -3.12
N ALA A 36 2.02 -32.77 -2.69
CA ALA A 36 2.67 -31.59 -3.27
C ALA A 36 4.14 -31.88 -3.61
N SER A 37 4.53 -31.64 -4.86
CA SER A 37 5.96 -31.60 -5.22
C SER A 37 6.63 -30.42 -4.51
N GLY A 38 7.96 -30.46 -4.32
CA GLY A 38 8.73 -29.41 -3.65
C GLY A 38 8.59 -28.01 -4.26
N LYS A 39 7.91 -27.83 -5.41
CA LYS A 39 7.62 -26.53 -6.03
C LYS A 39 6.17 -26.05 -5.83
N ASP A 40 5.25 -26.93 -5.45
CA ASP A 40 3.83 -26.59 -5.36
C ASP A 40 3.51 -25.82 -4.07
N THR A 41 2.75 -24.74 -4.23
CA THR A 41 2.29 -23.84 -3.15
C THR A 41 0.82 -24.04 -2.84
N ASP A 42 0.08 -24.78 -3.69
CA ASP A 42 -1.31 -25.09 -3.40
C ASP A 42 -1.40 -26.25 -2.41
N ARG A 43 -2.11 -26.00 -1.31
CA ARG A 43 -2.21 -26.89 -0.15
C ARG A 43 -3.65 -26.94 0.34
N PRO A 44 -4.57 -27.48 -0.48
CA PRO A 44 -5.99 -27.50 -0.16
C PRO A 44 -6.28 -28.33 1.10
N ALA A 45 -5.53 -29.41 1.36
CA ALA A 45 -5.76 -30.22 2.56
C ALA A 45 -5.32 -29.51 3.83
N LEU A 46 -4.21 -28.75 3.81
CA LEU A 46 -3.85 -27.89 4.93
C LEU A 46 -4.95 -26.87 5.22
N ARG A 47 -5.46 -26.17 4.20
CA ARG A 47 -6.54 -25.17 4.39
C ARG A 47 -7.77 -25.82 5.02
N ALA A 48 -8.22 -26.95 4.47
CA ALA A 48 -9.34 -27.71 5.02
C ALA A 48 -9.08 -28.21 6.46
N CYS A 49 -7.83 -28.53 6.81
CA CYS A 49 -7.44 -28.91 8.16
C CYS A 49 -7.59 -27.73 9.14
N LEU A 50 -7.05 -26.55 8.79
CA LEU A 50 -7.11 -25.34 9.60
C LEU A 50 -8.54 -24.82 9.79
N ASP A 51 -9.41 -25.02 8.79
CA ASP A 51 -10.84 -24.70 8.88
C ASP A 51 -11.61 -25.73 9.73
N TYR A 52 -11.12 -26.97 9.81
CA TYR A 52 -11.79 -28.07 10.50
C TYR A 52 -11.54 -28.06 12.02
N VAL A 53 -10.33 -27.71 12.46
CA VAL A 53 -9.93 -27.71 13.89
C VAL A 53 -10.74 -26.70 14.71
N ARG A 54 -11.05 -27.07 15.96
CA ARG A 54 -11.86 -26.28 16.89
C ARG A 54 -11.18 -26.17 18.25
N ASP A 55 -11.72 -25.31 19.11
CA ASP A 55 -11.25 -25.16 20.49
C ASP A 55 -11.10 -26.52 21.20
N GLY A 56 -9.98 -26.68 21.90
CA GLY A 56 -9.61 -27.91 22.60
C GLY A 56 -9.00 -29.03 21.72
N ASP A 57 -9.05 -28.93 20.40
CA ASP A 57 -8.40 -29.89 19.50
C ASP A 57 -6.86 -29.78 19.57
N GLU A 58 -6.19 -30.83 19.10
CA GLU A 58 -4.74 -30.85 18.90
C GLU A 58 -4.42 -31.20 17.44
N LEU A 59 -3.72 -30.29 16.76
CA LEU A 59 -3.14 -30.52 15.45
C LEU A 59 -1.75 -31.14 15.60
N VAL A 60 -1.54 -32.33 15.04
CA VAL A 60 -0.28 -33.04 15.02
C VAL A 60 0.33 -33.01 13.63
N VAL A 61 1.56 -32.54 13.54
CA VAL A 61 2.35 -32.48 12.32
C VAL A 61 3.70 -33.17 12.58
N HIS A 62 4.20 -33.90 11.59
CA HIS A 62 5.48 -34.60 11.78
C HIS A 62 6.64 -33.64 12.03
N SER A 63 6.77 -32.56 11.25
CA SER A 63 7.82 -31.57 11.42
C SER A 63 7.44 -30.18 10.93
N MET A 64 8.16 -29.15 11.40
CA MET A 64 7.91 -27.75 11.05
C MET A 64 7.95 -27.48 9.53
N ASP A 65 8.93 -28.06 8.83
CA ASP A 65 9.08 -27.94 7.37
C ASP A 65 7.92 -28.57 6.58
N ARG A 66 7.16 -29.47 7.21
CA ARG A 66 5.96 -30.06 6.62
C ARG A 66 4.76 -29.14 6.78
N LEU A 67 4.72 -28.30 7.83
CA LEU A 67 3.68 -27.30 8.02
C LEU A 67 3.92 -26.04 7.18
N SER A 68 5.14 -25.51 7.09
CA SER A 68 5.42 -24.25 6.40
C SER A 68 6.80 -24.21 5.76
N ARG A 69 6.97 -23.39 4.72
CA ARG A 69 8.26 -23.08 4.08
C ARG A 69 8.84 -21.73 4.49
N SER A 70 8.04 -20.88 5.13
CA SER A 70 8.47 -19.60 5.66
C SER A 70 8.30 -19.62 7.17
N THR A 71 9.31 -19.14 7.88
CA THR A 71 9.27 -18.94 9.34
C THR A 71 8.11 -18.02 9.73
N LEU A 72 7.85 -16.97 8.93
CA LEU A 72 6.73 -16.06 9.13
C LEU A 72 5.38 -16.76 9.00
N ASP A 73 5.19 -17.57 7.97
CA ASP A 73 3.93 -18.30 7.78
C ASP A 73 3.72 -19.38 8.84
N MET A 74 4.81 -20.00 9.32
CA MET A 74 4.77 -20.93 10.44
C MET A 74 4.28 -20.23 11.70
N LEU A 75 4.90 -19.10 12.05
CA LEU A 75 4.54 -18.32 13.23
C LEU A 75 3.07 -17.90 13.19
N LYS A 76 2.61 -17.32 12.07
CA LYS A 76 1.19 -16.93 11.90
C LYS A 76 0.23 -18.10 12.11
N THR A 77 0.57 -19.28 11.58
CA THR A 77 -0.26 -20.48 11.73
C THR A 77 -0.33 -20.92 13.19
N VAL A 78 0.80 -20.89 13.91
CA VAL A 78 0.85 -21.24 15.33
C VAL A 78 0.07 -20.21 16.17
N GLU A 79 0.24 -18.91 15.91
CA GLU A 79 -0.51 -17.84 16.59
C GLU A 79 -2.01 -17.94 16.35
N ASP A 80 -2.45 -18.19 15.11
CA ASP A 80 -3.87 -18.41 14.79
C ASP A 80 -4.47 -19.57 15.60
N LEU A 81 -3.82 -20.73 15.55
CA LEU A 81 -4.28 -21.94 16.24
C LEU A 81 -4.33 -21.73 17.75
N THR A 82 -3.27 -21.19 18.34
CA THR A 82 -3.21 -20.97 19.79
C THR A 82 -4.21 -19.92 20.27
N SER A 83 -4.49 -18.88 19.46
CA SER A 83 -5.54 -17.89 19.76
C SER A 83 -6.96 -18.49 19.77
N ARG A 84 -7.15 -19.61 19.06
CA ARG A 84 -8.41 -20.38 18.99
C ARG A 84 -8.47 -21.52 20.01
N ASP A 85 -7.56 -21.56 20.98
CA ASP A 85 -7.43 -22.64 21.97
C ASP A 85 -7.18 -24.02 21.31
N VAL A 86 -6.49 -24.03 20.17
CA VAL A 86 -6.03 -25.24 19.47
C VAL A 86 -4.56 -25.47 19.79
N ARG A 87 -4.23 -26.68 20.24
CA ARG A 87 -2.82 -27.08 20.43
C ARG A 87 -2.22 -27.52 19.11
N ILE A 88 -0.93 -27.24 18.91
CA ILE A 88 -0.18 -27.77 17.77
C ILE A 88 1.10 -28.46 18.24
N ARG A 89 1.29 -29.70 17.78
CA ARG A 89 2.42 -30.56 18.14
C ARG A 89 3.25 -30.90 16.92
N PHE A 90 4.56 -30.70 17.03
CA PHE A 90 5.56 -31.12 16.06
C PHE A 90 6.33 -32.32 16.60
N VAL A 91 6.18 -33.47 15.94
CA VAL A 91 6.69 -34.76 16.44
C VAL A 91 8.22 -34.80 16.43
N LYS A 92 8.83 -34.40 15.31
CA LYS A 92 10.28 -34.47 15.08
C LYS A 92 11.05 -33.51 15.98
N GLU A 93 10.55 -32.29 16.15
CA GLU A 93 11.18 -31.27 17.00
C GLU A 93 10.83 -31.43 18.49
N GLY A 94 9.81 -32.23 18.83
CA GLY A 94 9.36 -32.42 20.21
C GLY A 94 8.71 -31.17 20.80
N LEU A 95 8.13 -30.30 19.96
CA LEU A 95 7.57 -29.01 20.35
C LEU A 95 6.04 -29.07 20.38
N THR A 96 5.42 -28.41 21.36
CA THR A 96 3.96 -28.30 21.47
C THR A 96 3.56 -26.89 21.86
N PHE A 97 2.78 -26.21 21.04
CA PHE A 97 2.32 -24.85 21.30
C PHE A 97 0.83 -24.87 21.67
N GLY A 98 0.41 -23.93 22.52
CA GLY A 98 -0.94 -23.87 23.08
C GLY A 98 -1.10 -24.52 24.46
N ASP A 99 0.01 -24.93 25.08
CA ASP A 99 0.04 -25.32 26.49
C ASP A 99 1.05 -24.41 27.22
N THR A 100 0.57 -23.58 28.14
CA THR A 100 1.36 -22.58 28.90
C THR A 100 2.39 -23.20 29.87
N SER A 101 2.61 -24.51 29.83
CA SER A 101 3.39 -25.24 30.82
C SER A 101 4.87 -25.48 30.43
N ASN A 102 5.31 -25.12 29.22
CA ASN A 102 6.67 -25.40 28.77
C ASN A 102 7.44 -24.13 28.32
N PRO A 103 8.28 -23.56 29.19
CA PRO A 103 9.09 -22.38 28.89
C PRO A 103 10.01 -22.52 27.66
N CYS A 104 10.40 -23.75 27.29
CA CYS A 104 11.21 -23.99 26.08
C CYS A 104 10.40 -23.71 24.81
N ASN A 105 9.11 -24.01 24.82
CA ASN A 105 8.23 -23.76 23.68
C ASN A 105 8.00 -22.26 23.49
N ASP A 106 7.83 -21.51 24.58
CA ASP A 106 7.73 -20.04 24.54
C ASP A 106 9.01 -19.38 24.03
N LEU A 107 10.17 -19.87 24.47
CA LEU A 107 11.47 -19.41 23.94
C LEU A 107 11.58 -19.66 22.44
N MET A 108 11.19 -20.86 21.98
CA MET A 108 11.24 -21.20 20.56
C MET A 108 10.28 -20.33 19.73
N LEU A 109 9.08 -20.04 20.24
CA LEU A 109 8.15 -19.10 19.61
C LEU A 109 8.75 -17.70 19.48
N THR A 110 9.43 -17.23 20.53
CA THR A 110 10.12 -15.93 20.54
C THR A 110 11.25 -15.87 19.51
N ILE A 111 12.05 -16.94 19.40
CA ILE A 111 13.12 -17.04 18.40
C ILE A 111 12.54 -17.03 16.98
N MET A 112 11.47 -17.80 16.74
CA MET A 112 10.78 -17.80 15.44
C MET A 112 10.24 -16.41 15.09
N ALA A 113 9.65 -15.70 16.06
CA ALA A 113 9.20 -14.32 15.89
C ALA A 113 10.34 -13.36 15.52
N ALA A 114 11.49 -13.46 16.19
CA ALA A 114 12.66 -12.65 15.88
C ALA A 114 13.19 -12.92 14.46
N VAL A 115 13.28 -14.19 14.05
CA VAL A 115 13.71 -14.56 12.69
C VAL A 115 12.73 -14.05 11.64
N ALA A 116 11.42 -14.18 11.88
CA ALA A 116 10.39 -13.69 10.96
C ALA A 116 10.46 -12.16 10.78
N GLN A 117 10.72 -11.41 11.85
CA GLN A 117 10.93 -9.96 11.79
C GLN A 117 12.19 -9.60 11.00
N PHE A 118 13.29 -10.34 11.22
CA PHE A 118 14.54 -10.16 10.49
C PHE A 118 14.38 -10.42 8.99
N GLU A 119 13.75 -11.53 8.59
CA GLU A 119 13.46 -11.83 7.18
C GLU A 119 12.63 -10.73 6.51
N ARG A 120 11.60 -10.23 7.20
CA ARG A 120 10.77 -9.12 6.70
C ARG A 120 11.58 -7.85 6.50
N ALA A 121 12.49 -7.53 7.41
CA ALA A 121 13.36 -6.37 7.28
C ALA A 121 14.26 -6.47 6.03
N LEU A 122 14.88 -7.63 5.79
CA LEU A 122 15.70 -7.88 4.61
C LEU A 122 14.91 -7.79 3.29
N ILE A 123 13.67 -8.28 3.26
CA ILE A 123 12.80 -8.15 2.08
C ILE A 123 12.51 -6.68 1.76
N LEU A 124 12.20 -5.88 2.79
CA LEU A 124 11.93 -4.44 2.62
C LEU A 124 13.18 -3.67 2.20
N GLU A 125 14.35 -4.03 2.71
CA GLU A 125 15.64 -3.45 2.30
C GLU A 125 15.88 -3.68 0.80
N ARG A 126 15.82 -4.93 0.34
CA ARG A 126 15.98 -5.28 -1.09
C ARG A 126 14.93 -4.60 -1.97
N GLN A 127 13.70 -4.48 -1.49
CA GLN A 127 12.65 -3.76 -2.21
C GLN A 127 13.01 -2.27 -2.38
N ARG A 128 13.52 -1.62 -1.33
CA ARG A 128 13.96 -0.22 -1.40
C ARG A 128 15.12 -0.03 -2.37
N GLU A 129 16.10 -0.92 -2.36
CA GLU A 129 17.21 -0.93 -3.32
C GLU A 129 16.70 -1.07 -4.76
N GLY A 130 15.81 -2.04 -5.00
CA GLY A 130 15.19 -2.25 -6.31
C GLY A 130 14.39 -1.04 -6.78
N ILE A 131 13.63 -0.40 -5.89
CA ILE A 131 12.90 0.84 -6.18
C ILE A 131 13.87 1.97 -6.51
N ALA A 132 14.97 2.14 -5.77
CA ALA A 132 15.97 3.17 -6.02
C ALA A 132 16.61 3.01 -7.40
N ILE A 133 17.00 1.78 -7.76
CA ILE A 133 17.53 1.44 -9.09
C ILE A 133 16.50 1.74 -10.17
N ALA A 134 15.25 1.31 -9.99
CA ALA A 134 14.18 1.53 -10.97
C ALA A 134 13.81 3.02 -11.13
N LYS A 135 13.86 3.81 -10.05
CA LYS A 135 13.73 5.28 -10.10
C LYS A 135 14.89 5.91 -10.88
N GLY A 136 16.13 5.51 -10.60
CA GLY A 136 17.31 6.00 -11.35
C GLY A 136 17.26 5.66 -12.84
N LYS A 137 16.64 4.53 -13.20
CA LYS A 137 16.38 4.12 -14.59
C LYS A 137 15.12 4.75 -15.22
N GLY A 138 14.37 5.57 -14.49
CA GLY A 138 13.14 6.21 -15.00
C GLY A 138 11.98 5.24 -15.29
N VAL A 139 11.96 4.05 -14.69
CA VAL A 139 10.92 3.04 -14.93
C VAL A 139 9.54 3.52 -14.45
N TYR A 140 9.51 4.24 -13.32
CA TYR A 140 8.27 4.75 -12.75
C TYR A 140 7.82 6.04 -13.46
N LYS A 141 6.83 5.92 -14.36
CA LYS A 141 6.21 7.06 -15.08
C LYS A 141 5.01 7.68 -14.36
N GLY A 142 4.72 7.22 -13.14
CA GLY A 142 3.54 7.65 -12.38
C GLY A 142 2.23 7.09 -12.93
N ARG A 143 1.11 7.63 -12.43
CA ARG A 143 -0.23 7.27 -12.90
C ARG A 143 -0.45 7.94 -14.26
N VAL A 144 -0.91 7.16 -15.24
CA VAL A 144 -1.30 7.71 -16.55
C VAL A 144 -2.44 8.72 -16.34
N PRO A 145 -2.34 9.95 -16.88
CA PRO A 145 -3.40 10.94 -16.80
C PRO A 145 -4.73 10.37 -17.33
N SER A 146 -5.84 10.73 -16.66
CA SER A 146 -7.18 10.29 -17.07
C SER A 146 -7.69 10.97 -18.35
N LEU A 147 -7.06 12.07 -18.77
CA LEU A 147 -7.37 12.83 -19.97
C LEU A 147 -6.07 13.06 -20.77
N SER A 148 -6.14 13.01 -22.10
CA SER A 148 -5.04 13.44 -22.96
C SER A 148 -4.84 14.95 -22.91
N ALA A 149 -3.71 15.44 -23.43
CA ALA A 149 -3.46 16.88 -23.54
C ALA A 149 -4.51 17.59 -24.42
N ASP A 150 -4.94 16.96 -25.51
CA ASP A 150 -5.96 17.52 -26.40
C ASP A 150 -7.34 17.56 -25.71
N GLN A 151 -7.68 16.50 -24.97
CA GLN A 151 -8.91 16.47 -24.16
C GLN A 151 -8.88 17.52 -23.05
N ALA A 152 -7.72 17.78 -22.46
CA ALA A 152 -7.53 18.84 -21.48
C ALA A 152 -7.78 20.23 -22.07
N GLN A 153 -7.24 20.50 -23.27
CA GLN A 153 -7.45 21.78 -23.97
C GLN A 153 -8.90 21.98 -24.42
N GLU A 154 -9.52 20.92 -24.94
CA GLU A 154 -10.93 20.97 -25.35
C GLU A 154 -11.85 21.23 -24.14
N LEU A 155 -11.57 20.58 -23.02
CA LEU A 155 -12.28 20.81 -21.77
C LEU A 155 -12.16 22.26 -21.29
N ASP A 156 -10.97 22.86 -21.44
CA ASP A 156 -10.72 24.26 -21.07
C ASP A 156 -11.56 25.23 -21.91
N ARG A 157 -11.63 25.01 -23.22
CA ARG A 157 -12.47 25.80 -24.14
C ARG A 157 -13.95 25.70 -23.79
N ARG A 158 -14.47 24.48 -23.63
CA ARG A 158 -15.87 24.24 -23.28
C ARG A 158 -16.28 24.86 -21.95
N MET A 159 -15.37 24.83 -20.97
CA MET A 159 -15.57 25.52 -19.70
C MET A 159 -15.56 27.05 -19.84
N ALA A 160 -14.72 27.60 -20.72
CA ALA A 160 -14.70 29.04 -21.02
C ALA A 160 -15.98 29.50 -21.75
N ASP A 161 -16.56 28.64 -22.58
CA ASP A 161 -17.85 28.84 -23.24
C ASP A 161 -19.06 28.73 -22.28
N GLY A 162 -18.80 28.48 -20.99
CA GLY A 162 -19.81 28.48 -19.92
C GLY A 162 -20.48 27.13 -19.67
N GLU A 163 -19.96 26.04 -20.26
CA GLU A 163 -20.51 24.71 -20.02
C GLU A 163 -20.23 24.21 -18.59
N SER A 164 -21.18 23.46 -18.02
CA SER A 164 -21.06 22.98 -16.64
C SER A 164 -19.96 21.91 -16.50
N ALA A 165 -19.04 22.12 -15.56
CA ALA A 165 -18.03 21.13 -15.16
C ALA A 165 -18.62 19.74 -14.83
N SER A 166 -19.88 19.69 -14.35
CA SER A 166 -20.56 18.42 -14.04
C SER A 166 -21.03 17.69 -15.30
N ALA A 167 -21.43 18.42 -16.34
CA ALA A 167 -21.81 17.85 -17.62
C ALA A 167 -20.58 17.28 -18.33
N ILE A 168 -19.51 18.07 -18.41
CA ILE A 168 -18.22 17.66 -18.98
C ILE A 168 -17.65 16.45 -18.22
N ALA A 169 -17.64 16.46 -16.89
CA ALA A 169 -17.14 15.33 -16.09
C ALA A 169 -17.87 14.02 -16.44
N ARG A 170 -19.20 14.08 -16.62
CA ARG A 170 -20.02 12.91 -16.96
C ARG A 170 -19.73 12.41 -18.37
N GLU A 171 -19.55 13.32 -19.32
CA GLU A 171 -19.25 12.97 -20.72
C GLU A 171 -17.89 12.27 -20.86
N TYR A 172 -16.85 12.79 -20.22
CA TYR A 172 -15.51 12.20 -20.27
C TYR A 172 -15.30 11.05 -19.27
N GLY A 173 -16.32 10.71 -18.48
CA GLY A 173 -16.23 9.64 -17.47
C GLY A 173 -15.21 9.91 -16.36
N VAL A 174 -14.97 11.18 -16.03
CA VAL A 174 -14.00 11.61 -15.01
C VAL A 174 -14.68 12.29 -13.83
N SER A 175 -13.95 12.48 -12.73
CA SER A 175 -14.46 13.25 -11.59
C SER A 175 -14.49 14.75 -11.91
N ARG A 176 -15.40 15.51 -11.28
CA ARG A 176 -15.38 16.99 -11.35
C ARG A 176 -14.02 17.56 -10.93
N ALA A 177 -13.35 16.94 -9.96
CA ALA A 177 -12.02 17.36 -9.54
C ALA A 177 -10.98 17.20 -10.66
N THR A 178 -11.10 16.16 -11.50
CA THR A 178 -10.26 15.97 -12.69
C THR A 178 -10.47 17.11 -13.67
N VAL A 179 -11.72 17.48 -13.96
CA VAL A 179 -12.06 18.62 -14.84
C VAL A 179 -11.38 19.91 -14.39
N TYR A 180 -11.46 20.25 -13.09
CA TYR A 180 -10.83 21.46 -12.57
C TYR A 180 -9.31 21.40 -12.53
N ASN A 181 -8.72 20.25 -12.17
CA ASN A 181 -7.27 20.12 -12.02
C ASN A 181 -6.54 20.02 -13.36
N THR A 182 -7.16 19.42 -14.37
CA THR A 182 -6.57 19.27 -15.71
C THR A 182 -6.38 20.61 -16.43
N ARG A 183 -7.10 21.67 -16.02
CA ARG A 183 -6.96 23.01 -16.58
C ARG A 183 -5.69 23.74 -16.12
N TRP A 184 -4.99 23.29 -15.07
CA TRP A 184 -3.83 24.01 -14.52
C TRP A 184 -2.53 23.49 -15.12
N THR A 185 -1.75 24.38 -15.73
CA THR A 185 -0.38 24.06 -16.16
C THR A 185 0.59 24.24 -15.00
N GLU A 186 1.81 23.69 -15.15
CA GLU A 186 2.89 23.94 -14.19
C GLU A 186 3.21 25.44 -14.10
N ALA A 187 3.18 26.17 -15.22
CA ALA A 187 3.42 27.61 -15.26
C ALA A 187 2.34 28.40 -14.49
N ASP A 188 1.06 28.03 -14.64
CA ASP A 188 -0.03 28.68 -13.91
C ASP A 188 0.12 28.49 -12.41
N ILE A 189 0.41 27.26 -11.97
CA ILE A 189 0.60 26.96 -10.55
C ILE A 189 1.84 27.66 -10.03
N ILE A 190 2.89 27.78 -10.86
CA ILE A 190 4.09 28.54 -10.52
C ILE A 190 3.75 30.01 -10.25
N ALA A 191 2.97 30.65 -11.12
CA ALA A 191 2.56 32.04 -10.99
C ALA A 191 1.70 32.27 -9.73
N VAL A 192 0.77 31.35 -9.45
CA VAL A 192 -0.01 31.38 -8.20
C VAL A 192 0.89 31.24 -6.97
N ASP A 193 1.84 30.31 -7.01
CA ASP A 193 2.79 30.09 -5.91
C ASP A 193 3.72 31.28 -5.70
N ASP A 194 4.14 31.98 -6.76
CA ASP A 194 4.98 33.18 -6.65
C ASP A 194 4.22 34.29 -5.92
N VAL A 195 2.96 34.52 -6.30
CA VAL A 195 2.10 35.49 -5.63
C VAL A 195 1.83 35.09 -4.17
N TYR A 196 1.57 33.80 -3.91
CA TYR A 196 1.39 33.27 -2.56
C TYR A 196 2.63 33.45 -1.69
N ARG A 197 3.84 33.23 -2.20
CA ARG A 197 5.09 33.41 -1.42
C ARG A 197 5.34 34.87 -1.04
N VAL A 198 4.92 35.80 -1.88
CA VAL A 198 5.08 37.25 -1.63
C VAL A 198 4.03 37.77 -0.64
N HIS A 199 2.77 37.35 -0.81
CA HIS A 199 1.64 37.97 -0.12
C HIS A 199 0.99 37.08 0.96
N GLY A 200 1.37 35.81 1.04
CA GLY A 200 0.68 34.80 1.85
C GLY A 200 -0.70 34.44 1.29
N LEU A 201 -1.46 33.64 2.05
CA LEU A 201 -2.85 33.34 1.72
C LEU A 201 -3.75 34.54 2.08
N PRO A 202 -4.42 35.20 1.11
CA PRO A 202 -5.34 36.29 1.39
C PRO A 202 -6.61 35.82 2.13
N ALA A 203 -7.34 36.76 2.73
CA ALA A 203 -8.54 36.45 3.52
C ALA A 203 -9.66 35.80 2.69
N ASP A 204 -9.85 36.22 1.44
CA ASP A 204 -10.87 35.69 0.54
C ASP A 204 -10.50 35.89 -0.95
N GLU A 205 -11.37 35.38 -1.82
CA GLU A 205 -11.26 35.48 -3.28
C GLU A 205 -11.43 36.88 -3.85
N ASN A 206 -11.92 37.85 -3.06
CA ASN A 206 -12.15 39.21 -3.51
C ASN A 206 -10.91 40.11 -3.43
N HIS A 207 -9.81 39.61 -2.85
CA HIS A 207 -8.56 40.34 -2.68
C HIS A 207 -8.01 40.87 -4.03
N PRO A 208 -7.53 42.12 -4.11
CA PRO A 208 -7.06 42.73 -5.37
C PRO A 208 -6.02 41.89 -6.11
N THR A 209 -5.07 41.31 -5.39
CA THR A 209 -4.03 40.43 -5.98
C THR A 209 -4.61 39.15 -6.57
N VAL A 210 -5.66 38.59 -5.97
CA VAL A 210 -6.34 37.38 -6.50
C VAL A 210 -7.08 37.73 -7.77
N LYS A 211 -7.77 38.88 -7.81
CA LYS A 211 -8.49 39.35 -8.99
C LYS A 211 -7.54 39.65 -10.15
N ALA A 212 -6.46 40.39 -9.89
CA ALA A 212 -5.46 40.70 -10.91
C ALA A 212 -4.84 39.42 -11.51
N LEU A 213 -4.44 38.47 -10.65
CA LEU A 213 -3.90 37.20 -11.11
C LEU A 213 -4.94 36.34 -11.85
N ALA A 214 -6.20 36.42 -11.44
CA ALA A 214 -7.30 35.74 -12.12
C ALA A 214 -7.53 36.30 -13.53
N ASP A 215 -7.47 37.62 -13.70
CA ASP A 215 -7.55 38.26 -15.01
C ASP A 215 -6.36 37.87 -15.89
N ASP A 216 -5.13 37.90 -15.35
CA ASP A 216 -3.90 37.52 -16.08
C ASP A 216 -3.90 36.05 -16.53
N LEU A 217 -4.44 35.15 -15.70
CA LEU A 217 -4.53 33.72 -16.01
C LEU A 217 -5.79 33.35 -16.80
N GLY A 218 -6.71 34.29 -17.06
CA GLY A 218 -8.01 34.01 -17.69
C GLY A 218 -8.89 33.06 -16.87
N ARG A 219 -8.85 33.18 -15.54
CA ARG A 219 -9.56 32.31 -14.58
C ARG A 219 -10.52 33.11 -13.70
N SER A 220 -11.46 32.42 -13.05
CA SER A 220 -12.28 33.05 -12.01
C SER A 220 -11.45 33.32 -10.73
N PRO A 221 -11.70 34.40 -9.98
CA PRO A 221 -11.06 34.66 -8.70
C PRO A 221 -11.17 33.49 -7.71
N SER A 222 -12.33 32.84 -7.64
CA SER A 222 -12.54 31.65 -6.81
C SER A 222 -11.58 30.50 -7.12
N ALA A 223 -11.28 30.28 -8.40
CA ALA A 223 -10.38 29.20 -8.83
C ALA A 223 -8.92 29.50 -8.43
N VAL A 224 -8.49 30.75 -8.59
CA VAL A 224 -7.16 31.21 -8.17
C VAL A 224 -7.04 31.15 -6.65
N TYR A 225 -8.03 31.66 -5.91
CA TYR A 225 -8.08 31.59 -4.45
C TYR A 225 -7.99 30.14 -3.96
N MET A 226 -8.81 29.24 -4.51
CA MET A 226 -8.75 27.83 -4.14
C MET A 226 -7.38 27.23 -4.45
N ARG A 227 -6.74 27.56 -5.58
CA ARG A 227 -5.37 27.09 -5.87
C ARG A 227 -4.36 27.60 -4.84
N MET A 228 -4.47 28.85 -4.38
CA MET A 228 -3.64 29.39 -3.30
C MET A 228 -3.85 28.63 -1.98
N VAL A 229 -5.10 28.29 -1.63
CA VAL A 229 -5.40 27.44 -0.46
C VAL A 229 -4.73 26.06 -0.59
N GLN A 230 -4.77 25.45 -1.77
CA GLN A 230 -4.11 24.16 -2.01
C GLN A 230 -2.59 24.26 -1.85
N LEU A 231 -1.98 25.36 -2.33
CA LEU A 231 -0.55 25.62 -2.17
C LEU A 231 -0.19 25.89 -0.71
N ASP A 232 -1.00 26.64 0.04
CA ASP A 232 -0.82 26.85 1.49
C ASP A 232 -0.72 25.51 2.24
N TYR A 233 -1.66 24.59 2.00
CA TYR A 233 -1.56 23.22 2.54
C TYR A 233 -0.31 22.46 2.08
N ALA A 234 0.11 22.62 0.82
CA ALA A 234 1.31 21.97 0.31
C ALA A 234 2.59 22.50 0.97
N HIS A 235 2.63 23.78 1.33
CA HIS A 235 3.74 24.43 2.04
C HIS A 235 3.82 24.03 3.52
N GLN A 236 2.66 23.88 4.17
CA GLN A 236 2.58 23.51 5.58
C GLN A 236 2.99 22.04 5.85
N GLU A 237 3.05 21.18 4.81
CA GLU A 237 3.39 19.77 4.95
C GLU A 237 4.61 19.33 4.10
N PRO A 238 5.84 19.78 4.43
CA PRO A 238 7.06 19.34 3.74
C PRO A 238 7.27 17.83 3.79
N GLY A 239 7.68 17.22 2.66
CA GLY A 239 8.02 15.82 2.49
C GLY A 239 6.84 14.86 2.36
N VAL A 240 5.60 15.32 2.60
CA VAL A 240 4.41 14.48 2.48
C VAL A 240 4.06 14.33 1.00
N TYR A 241 3.73 13.12 0.54
CA TYR A 241 3.18 12.88 -0.79
C TYR A 241 1.65 12.91 -0.69
N PRO A 242 0.91 13.53 -1.63
CA PRO A 242 -0.49 13.86 -1.41
C PRO A 242 -1.37 12.63 -1.20
N GLY A 243 -0.98 11.46 -1.72
CA GLY A 243 -1.56 10.16 -1.35
C GLY A 243 -3.09 10.19 -1.18
N ALA A 244 -3.55 10.17 0.07
CA ALA A 244 -4.96 10.19 0.48
C ALA A 244 -5.50 11.56 0.94
N LYS A 245 -4.69 12.62 0.96
CA LYS A 245 -5.11 13.99 1.30
C LYS A 245 -5.63 14.68 0.04
N TRP A 246 -6.88 15.15 0.10
CA TRP A 246 -7.61 15.70 -1.04
C TRP A 246 -7.32 17.17 -1.32
N HIS A 247 -6.49 17.81 -0.50
CA HIS A 247 -6.34 19.26 -0.48
C HIS A 247 -5.35 19.80 -1.50
N TRP A 248 -4.52 18.98 -2.17
CA TRP A 248 -3.56 19.44 -3.18
C TRP A 248 -3.03 18.30 -4.05
N THR A 249 -2.48 18.64 -5.21
CA THR A 249 -2.02 17.71 -6.25
C THR A 249 -0.51 17.48 -6.19
N LYS A 250 -0.02 16.45 -6.91
CA LYS A 250 1.42 16.23 -7.09
C LYS A 250 2.13 17.42 -7.72
N LEU A 251 1.41 18.17 -8.57
CA LEU A 251 1.96 19.34 -9.25
C LEU A 251 2.09 20.51 -8.28
N ASP A 252 1.08 20.76 -7.44
CA ASP A 252 1.14 21.75 -6.35
C ASP A 252 2.34 21.47 -5.43
N ARG A 253 2.58 20.19 -5.10
CA ARG A 253 3.74 19.79 -4.29
C ARG A 253 5.07 20.03 -4.98
N LYS A 254 5.17 19.66 -6.27
CA LYS A 254 6.37 19.90 -7.08
C LYS A 254 6.70 21.39 -7.09
N VAL A 255 5.69 22.24 -7.23
CA VAL A 255 5.84 23.70 -7.23
C VAL A 255 6.18 24.22 -5.83
N ALA A 256 5.50 23.78 -4.78
CA ALA A 256 5.81 24.18 -3.40
C ALA A 256 7.26 23.83 -2.99
N ASP A 257 7.75 22.66 -3.45
CA ASP A 257 9.12 22.18 -3.23
C ASP A 257 10.19 22.84 -4.09
N ARG A 258 9.82 23.74 -5.00
CA ARG A 258 10.81 24.47 -5.79
C ARG A 258 11.69 25.29 -4.83
N THR A 259 13.00 25.13 -4.96
CA THR A 259 13.95 26.08 -4.36
C THR A 259 13.97 27.33 -5.23
N GLU A 260 14.10 28.52 -4.64
CA GLU A 260 13.94 29.86 -5.25
C GLU A 260 14.83 30.18 -6.48
N ARG A 261 15.50 29.20 -7.08
CA ARG A 261 16.20 29.34 -8.37
C ARG A 261 15.24 29.18 -9.54
N THR A 262 14.42 30.20 -9.79
CA THR A 262 13.97 30.51 -11.17
C THR A 262 13.37 31.91 -11.35
N CYS A 263 13.47 32.83 -10.37
CA CYS A 263 13.02 34.22 -10.56
C CYS A 263 13.92 35.07 -11.49
N ALA A 264 15.05 34.55 -11.97
CA ALA A 264 15.96 35.31 -12.84
C ALA A 264 15.59 35.26 -14.34
N GLY A 265 14.53 34.55 -14.74
CA GLY A 265 14.22 34.32 -16.17
C GLY A 265 13.12 35.20 -16.77
N TRP A 266 12.17 35.70 -15.99
CA TRP A 266 10.98 36.38 -16.53
C TRP A 266 11.01 37.91 -16.44
N ALA A 267 11.80 38.49 -15.53
CA ALA A 267 11.85 39.94 -15.33
C ALA A 267 12.69 40.70 -16.37
N GLN A 268 13.29 40.04 -17.36
CA GLN A 268 14.09 40.69 -18.41
C GLN A 268 13.44 40.75 -19.80
N GLU A 269 12.24 40.16 -19.99
CA GLU A 269 11.59 40.13 -21.32
C GLU A 269 10.34 41.00 -21.46
N VAL A 270 9.92 41.72 -20.40
CA VAL A 270 8.75 42.63 -20.42
C VAL A 270 9.14 44.12 -20.36
N VAL A 271 10.44 44.44 -20.39
CA VAL A 271 10.93 45.81 -20.59
C VAL A 271 11.84 45.85 -21.80
N ARG A 272 11.24 45.76 -22.99
CA ARG A 272 11.73 46.37 -24.22
C ARG A 272 10.60 46.63 -25.20
#